data_AF-A0A133VQG9-F1
#
_entry.id   AF-A0A133VQG9-F1
#
_cell.length_a   1.000
_cell.length_b   1.000
_cell.length_c   1.000
_cell.angle_alpha   90.00
_cell.angle_beta   90.00
_cell.angle_gamma   90.00
#
_symmetry.space_group_name_H-M   'P 1'
#
loop_
_entity.id
_entity.type
_entity.pdbx_description
1 polymer ?
#
loop_
_entity_poly.entity_id
_entity_poly.type
_entity_poly.pdbx_seq_one_letter_code
_entity_poly.pdbx_strand_id
1 'polypeptide(L)'
;MSDVVFPEIGNHDGYVVELSLPPAFANDISDSLVRSSGEMDMKLGEKNAYVKLDEGRTFDILENLNLDPLKPELPALLLLDKKPEDIEKSDELVLVKLGALKKANDVPLILEELAQLVKNEEFMHNLSSNQKQKKLKETFKDISNVVVTLVSKPF
;
A
#
# COMPACT_ATOMS: atom_id res chain seq x y z
N MET A 1 -17.39 11.48 18.61
CA MET A 1 -16.48 11.00 17.55
C MET A 1 -15.11 11.35 18.05
N SER A 2 -14.28 10.34 18.32
CA SER A 2 -12.93 10.57 18.83
C SER A 2 -12.07 10.90 17.61
N ASP A 3 -11.53 12.11 17.56
CA ASP A 3 -10.59 12.50 16.51
C ASP A 3 -9.39 11.57 16.56
N VAL A 4 -9.16 10.85 15.47
CA VAL A 4 -8.02 9.97 15.30
C VAL A 4 -6.77 10.84 15.25
N VAL A 5 -5.94 10.78 16.29
CA VAL A 5 -4.67 11.52 16.34
C VAL A 5 -3.60 10.68 15.66
N PHE A 6 -3.20 11.08 14.46
CA PHE A 6 -2.03 10.52 13.78
C PHE A 6 -0.75 11.04 14.50
N PRO A 7 0.27 10.21 14.75
CA PRO A 7 1.61 10.74 14.99
C PRO A 7 1.97 11.61 13.78
N GLU A 8 2.68 12.73 13.98
CA GLU A 8 3.00 13.66 12.89
C GLU A 8 3.71 12.92 11.74
N ILE A 9 2.94 12.54 10.72
CA ILE A 9 3.47 12.05 9.46
C ILE A 9 4.04 13.29 8.78
N GLY A 10 5.34 13.28 8.52
CA GLY A 10 6.02 14.37 7.81
C GLY A 10 5.41 14.59 6.42
N ASN A 11 5.71 15.73 5.80
CA ASN A 11 5.32 15.97 4.41
C ASN A 11 6.35 15.28 3.49
N HIS A 12 5.88 14.29 2.74
CA HIS A 12 6.63 13.52 1.74
C HIS A 12 5.93 13.58 0.38
N ASP A 13 6.71 13.40 -0.69
CA ASP A 13 6.28 13.36 -2.09
C ASP A 13 5.46 12.09 -2.40
N GLY A 14 5.63 11.03 -1.60
CA GLY A 14 4.88 9.79 -1.73
C GLY A 14 4.96 8.88 -0.50
N TYR A 15 3.96 8.02 -0.34
CA TYR A 15 3.78 7.15 0.82
C TYR A 15 3.49 5.73 0.39
N VAL A 16 4.12 4.77 1.08
CA VAL A 16 3.75 3.35 1.05
C VAL A 16 3.14 3.02 2.40
N VAL A 17 1.83 2.75 2.43
CA VAL A 17 1.08 2.51 3.67
C VAL A 17 0.81 1.03 3.85
N GLU A 18 1.22 0.48 4.99
CA GLU A 18 0.93 -0.89 5.40
C GLU A 18 -0.45 -0.99 6.06
N LEU A 19 -1.33 -1.78 5.46
CA LEU A 19 -2.58 -2.24 6.06
C LEU A 19 -2.33 -3.66 6.61
N SER A 20 -1.97 -3.73 7.89
CA SER A 20 -1.67 -4.99 8.56
C SER A 20 -2.94 -5.71 9.01
N LEU A 21 -2.86 -7.04 9.10
CA LEU A 21 -3.86 -7.85 9.78
C LEU A 21 -3.70 -7.74 11.30
N PRO A 22 -4.79 -7.85 12.08
CA PRO A 22 -4.68 -8.10 13.50
C PRO A 22 -3.81 -9.35 13.75
N PRO A 23 -3.01 -9.40 14.85
CA PRO A 23 -2.08 -10.51 15.09
C PRO A 23 -2.72 -11.90 15.06
N ALA A 24 -4.00 -12.02 15.43
CA ALA A 24 -4.75 -13.26 15.39
C ALA A 24 -4.92 -13.86 13.97
N PHE A 25 -4.73 -13.05 12.93
CA PHE A 25 -4.83 -13.45 11.53
C PHE A 25 -3.48 -13.42 10.80
N ALA A 26 -2.37 -13.21 11.52
CA ALA A 26 -1.04 -13.22 10.95
C ALA A 26 -0.71 -14.57 10.30
N ASN A 27 -0.05 -14.52 9.14
CA ASN A 27 0.37 -15.69 8.37
C ASN A 27 1.78 -15.46 7.79
N ASP A 28 2.29 -16.44 7.03
CA ASP A 28 3.63 -16.36 6.43
C ASP A 28 3.84 -15.10 5.55
N ILE A 29 2.79 -14.58 4.92
CA ILE A 29 2.84 -13.31 4.16
C ILE A 29 3.03 -12.13 5.12
N SER A 30 2.25 -12.07 6.21
CA SER A 30 2.40 -11.04 7.25
C SER A 30 3.79 -11.06 7.88
N ASP A 31 4.32 -12.24 8.19
CA ASP A 31 5.65 -12.38 8.78
C ASP A 31 6.77 -11.98 7.81
N SER A 32 6.58 -12.27 6.52
CA SER A 32 7.50 -11.80 5.47
C SER A 32 7.46 -10.29 5.31
N LEU A 33 6.26 -9.69 5.35
CA LEU A 33 6.06 -8.25 5.28
C LEU A 33 6.75 -7.53 6.44
N VAL A 34 6.54 -7.98 7.67
CA VAL A 34 7.19 -7.41 8.87
C VAL A 34 8.70 -7.50 8.79
N ARG A 35 9.26 -8.62 8.33
CA ARG A 35 10.71 -8.78 8.19
C ARG A 35 11.30 -7.91 7.10
N SER A 36 10.58 -7.75 5.99
CA SER A 36 11.08 -7.05 4.80
C SER A 36 10.87 -5.54 4.87
N SER A 37 9.90 -5.07 5.66
CA SER A 37 9.57 -3.65 5.78
C SER A 37 10.63 -2.84 6.54
N GLY A 38 11.46 -3.48 7.36
CA GLY A 38 12.52 -2.79 8.13
C GLY A 38 13.56 -2.05 7.28
N GLU A 39 13.68 -2.37 5.98
CA GLU A 39 14.58 -1.67 5.05
C GLU A 39 13.87 -0.61 4.18
N MET A 40 12.55 -0.44 4.33
CA MET A 40 11.75 0.34 3.40
C MET A 40 12.09 1.83 3.43
N ASP A 41 12.33 2.42 4.61
CA ASP A 41 12.68 3.85 4.69
C ASP A 41 13.96 4.15 3.90
N MET A 42 14.96 3.26 3.97
CA MET A 42 16.18 3.38 3.16
C MET A 42 15.89 3.19 1.66
N LYS A 43 15.04 2.23 1.30
CA LYS A 43 14.64 1.96 -0.10
C LYS A 43 13.78 3.07 -0.69
N LEU A 44 13.06 3.83 0.12
CA LEU A 44 12.18 4.92 -0.29
C LEU A 44 12.92 6.25 -0.43
N GLY A 45 13.98 6.45 0.36
CA GLY A 45 14.77 7.68 0.38
C GLY A 45 14.03 8.83 1.08
N GLU A 46 14.71 9.97 1.24
CA GLU A 46 14.25 11.07 2.13
C GLU A 46 12.93 11.73 1.72
N LYS A 47 12.57 11.62 0.43
CA LYS A 47 11.35 12.22 -0.14
C LYS A 47 10.09 11.40 0.08
N ASN A 48 10.20 10.14 0.47
CA ASN A 48 9.07 9.21 0.57
C ASN A 48 9.04 8.54 1.94
N ALA A 49 7.88 8.02 2.36
CA ALA A 49 7.74 7.40 3.67
C ALA A 49 7.06 6.03 3.63
N TYR A 50 7.55 5.10 4.45
CA TYR A 50 6.82 3.87 4.77
C TYR A 50 6.01 4.10 6.03
N VAL A 51 4.69 3.96 5.95
CA VAL A 51 3.79 4.22 7.07
C VAL A 51 3.08 2.94 7.47
N LYS A 52 3.37 2.45 8.67
CA LYS A 52 2.61 1.35 9.27
C LYS A 52 1.46 1.93 10.10
N LEU A 53 0.23 1.60 9.72
CA LEU A 53 -0.95 2.01 10.49
C LEU A 53 -1.20 1.07 11.66
N ASP A 54 -1.79 1.59 12.72
CA ASP A 54 -2.34 0.75 13.78
C ASP A 54 -3.67 0.14 13.35
N GLU A 55 -4.18 -0.78 14.18
CA GLU A 55 -5.39 -1.54 13.88
C GLU A 55 -6.61 -0.63 13.67
N GLY A 56 -6.84 0.36 14.54
CA GLY A 56 -7.97 1.28 14.42
C GLY A 56 -7.95 2.08 13.11
N ARG A 57 -6.80 2.66 12.77
CA ARG A 57 -6.62 3.43 11.53
C ARG A 57 -6.68 2.56 10.29
N THR A 58 -6.17 1.34 10.38
CA THR A 58 -6.30 0.36 9.31
C THR A 58 -7.78 0.12 9.03
N PHE A 59 -8.61 -0.14 10.06
CA PHE A 59 -10.04 -0.33 9.89
C PHE A 59 -10.74 0.87 9.24
N ASP A 60 -10.45 2.10 9.68
CA ASP A 60 -11.02 3.31 9.06
C ASP A 60 -10.72 3.39 7.56
N ILE A 61 -9.49 3.03 7.15
CA ILE A 61 -9.11 2.99 5.73
C ILE A 61 -9.76 1.78 5.01
N LEU A 62 -9.82 0.60 5.64
CA LEU A 62 -10.45 -0.60 5.08
C LEU A 62 -11.94 -0.38 4.80
N GLU A 63 -12.66 0.30 5.71
CA GLU A 63 -14.08 0.68 5.51
C GLU A 63 -14.26 1.51 4.24
N ASN A 64 -13.33 2.43 3.97
CA ASN A 64 -13.35 3.27 2.79
C ASN A 64 -12.93 2.55 1.50
N LEU A 65 -12.17 1.46 1.60
CA LEU A 65 -11.68 0.67 0.46
C LEU A 65 -12.53 -0.58 0.18
N ASN A 66 -13.57 -0.82 0.97
CA ASN A 66 -14.43 -2.01 0.92
C ASN A 66 -13.62 -3.32 0.92
N LEU A 67 -12.58 -3.37 1.76
CA LEU A 67 -11.74 -4.54 1.95
C LEU A 67 -12.31 -5.39 3.08
N ASP A 68 -12.50 -6.68 2.81
CA ASP A 68 -13.06 -7.61 3.78
C ASP A 68 -11.93 -8.21 4.63
N PRO A 69 -11.84 -7.89 5.93
CA PRO A 69 -10.76 -8.38 6.78
C PRO A 69 -10.80 -9.91 6.99
N LEU A 70 -11.91 -10.57 6.64
CA LEU A 70 -12.08 -12.02 6.71
C LEU A 70 -11.74 -12.72 5.40
N LYS A 71 -11.44 -11.98 4.33
CA LYS A 71 -10.97 -12.52 3.04
C LYS A 71 -9.44 -12.50 2.94
N PRO A 72 -8.84 -13.36 2.10
CA PRO A 72 -7.39 -13.40 1.87
C PRO A 72 -6.91 -12.21 1.02
N GLU A 73 -7.33 -10.99 1.37
CA GLU A 73 -6.93 -9.76 0.69
C GLU A 73 -5.86 -9.02 1.48
N LEU A 74 -5.78 -9.29 2.80
CA LEU A 74 -4.81 -8.70 3.72
C LEU A 74 -3.68 -9.69 4.06
N PRO A 75 -2.46 -9.20 4.37
CA PRO A 75 -2.08 -7.79 4.45
C PRO A 75 -2.11 -7.10 3.07
N ALA A 76 -2.22 -5.78 3.06
CA ALA A 76 -2.24 -4.97 1.84
C ALA A 76 -1.35 -3.73 1.96
N LEU A 77 -0.95 -3.18 0.82
CA LEU A 77 -0.17 -1.95 0.72
C LEU A 77 -0.90 -0.91 -0.11
N LEU A 78 -0.86 0.36 0.31
CA LEU A 78 -1.34 1.49 -0.47
C LEU A 78 -0.18 2.35 -0.93
N LEU A 79 -0.22 2.79 -2.18
CA LEU A 79 0.66 3.86 -2.68
C LEU A 79 -0.15 5.14 -2.83
N LEU A 80 0.35 6.20 -2.21
CA LEU A 80 -0.28 7.52 -2.14
C LEU A 80 0.71 8.62 -2.53
N ASP A 81 0.20 9.69 -3.12
CA ASP A 81 0.94 10.91 -3.47
C ASP A 81 0.81 12.03 -2.41
N LYS A 82 0.05 11.76 -1.35
CA LYS A 82 -0.21 12.65 -0.22
C LYS A 82 -0.43 11.83 1.06
N LYS A 83 -0.53 12.50 2.21
CA LYS A 83 -0.70 11.79 3.47
C LYS A 83 -1.99 10.99 3.50
N PRO A 84 -2.03 9.87 4.25
CA PRO A 84 -3.26 9.08 4.43
C PRO A 84 -4.46 9.91 4.92
N GLU A 85 -4.21 10.90 5.77
CA GLU A 85 -5.23 11.82 6.32
C GLU A 85 -5.77 12.84 5.31
N ASP A 86 -4.98 13.15 4.27
CA ASP A 86 -5.32 14.14 3.24
C ASP A 86 -6.04 13.52 2.02
N ILE A 87 -6.30 12.20 2.03
CA ILE A 87 -6.94 11.50 0.91
C ILE A 87 -8.42 11.89 0.79
N GLU A 88 -8.75 12.57 -0.27
CA GLU A 88 -10.11 12.93 -0.68
C GLU A 88 -10.79 11.81 -1.48
N LYS A 89 -12.03 12.03 -1.93
CA LYS A 89 -12.81 11.01 -2.64
C LYS A 89 -12.45 10.86 -4.12
N SER A 90 -12.02 11.95 -4.75
CA SER A 90 -11.57 11.95 -6.13
C SER A 90 -10.15 11.41 -6.31
N ASP A 91 -9.44 11.17 -5.19
CA ASP A 91 -8.06 10.74 -5.25
C ASP A 91 -7.94 9.32 -5.78
N GLU A 92 -6.92 9.16 -6.61
CA GLU A 92 -6.54 7.88 -7.20
C GLU A 92 -5.42 7.29 -6.36
N LEU A 93 -5.61 6.04 -5.93
CA LEU A 93 -4.63 5.33 -5.13
C LEU A 93 -4.39 3.93 -5.68
N VAL A 94 -3.19 3.42 -5.42
CA VAL A 94 -2.80 2.07 -5.86
C VAL A 94 -2.90 1.15 -4.65
N LEU A 95 -3.77 0.15 -4.76
CA LEU A 95 -3.94 -0.90 -3.77
C LEU A 95 -3.26 -2.18 -4.24
N VAL A 96 -2.37 -2.72 -3.40
CA VAL A 96 -1.67 -3.98 -3.61
C VAL A 96 -2.09 -4.96 -2.52
N LYS A 97 -2.88 -5.97 -2.90
CA LYS A 97 -3.33 -7.03 -1.98
C LYS A 97 -2.28 -8.12 -1.92
N LEU A 98 -1.71 -8.36 -0.73
CA LEU A 98 -0.70 -9.39 -0.51
C LEU A 98 -1.30 -10.68 0.06
N GLY A 99 -2.47 -10.62 0.69
CA GLY A 99 -3.12 -11.79 1.31
C GLY A 99 -3.36 -12.97 0.36
N ALA A 100 -3.46 -12.70 -0.94
CA ALA A 100 -3.69 -13.71 -1.97
C ALA A 100 -2.40 -14.30 -2.56
N LEU A 101 -1.23 -13.85 -2.10
CA LEU A 101 0.05 -14.36 -2.56
C LEU A 101 0.20 -15.83 -2.19
N LYS A 102 0.73 -16.61 -3.14
CA LYS A 102 1.03 -18.03 -2.91
C LYS A 102 2.36 -18.24 -2.18
N LYS A 103 3.25 -17.25 -2.19
CA LYS A 103 4.61 -17.36 -1.67
C LYS A 103 4.98 -16.12 -0.86
N ALA A 104 5.33 -16.34 0.40
CA ALA A 104 5.86 -15.30 1.28
C ALA A 104 7.16 -14.66 0.75
N ASN A 105 7.95 -15.41 -0.03
CA ASN A 105 9.19 -14.92 -0.62
C ASN A 105 8.99 -13.92 -1.77
N ASP A 106 7.76 -13.71 -2.23
CA ASP A 106 7.46 -12.70 -3.25
C ASP A 106 7.27 -11.30 -2.61
N VAL A 107 7.04 -11.22 -1.30
CA VAL A 107 6.80 -9.95 -0.58
C VAL A 107 7.98 -8.96 -0.68
N PRO A 108 9.26 -9.36 -0.50
CA PRO A 108 10.39 -8.44 -0.69
C PRO A 108 10.46 -7.84 -2.09
N LEU A 109 10.17 -8.65 -3.12
CA LEU A 109 10.15 -8.20 -4.51
C LEU A 109 9.06 -7.16 -4.74
N ILE A 110 7.86 -7.40 -4.20
CA ILE A 110 6.75 -6.45 -4.30
C ILE A 110 7.11 -5.12 -3.63
N LEU A 111 7.72 -5.16 -2.44
CA LEU A 111 8.17 -3.96 -1.74
C LEU A 111 9.23 -3.18 -2.53
N GLU A 112 10.14 -3.87 -3.20
CA GLU A 112 11.15 -3.25 -4.07
C GLU A 112 10.50 -2.57 -5.28
N GLU A 113 9.60 -3.25 -5.98
CA GLU A 113 8.86 -2.67 -7.11
C GLU A 113 8.04 -1.44 -6.69
N LEU A 114 7.41 -1.49 -5.53
CA LEU A 114 6.66 -0.35 -4.98
C LEU A 114 7.57 0.83 -4.63
N ALA A 115 8.73 0.57 -4.06
CA ALA A 115 9.72 1.62 -3.79
C ALA A 115 10.21 2.28 -5.09
N GLN A 116 10.34 1.54 -6.18
CA GLN A 116 10.67 2.11 -7.49
C GLN A 116 9.52 2.92 -8.08
N LEU A 117 8.27 2.46 -7.94
CA LEU A 117 7.09 3.16 -8.45
C LEU A 117 6.86 4.50 -7.75
N VAL A 118 6.96 4.55 -6.42
CA VAL A 118 6.73 5.79 -5.67
C VAL A 118 7.84 6.83 -5.91
N LYS A 119 9.07 6.38 -6.20
CA LYS A 119 10.18 7.26 -6.62
C LYS A 119 10.03 7.81 -8.03
N ASN A 120 9.15 7.22 -8.83
CA ASN A 120 8.95 7.63 -10.21
C ASN A 120 7.92 8.79 -10.26
N GLU A 121 8.42 10.03 -10.32
CA GLU A 121 7.57 11.23 -10.40
C GLU A 121 6.60 11.20 -11.59
N GLU A 122 7.00 10.60 -12.72
CA GLU A 122 6.12 10.43 -13.87
C GLU A 122 4.92 9.54 -13.50
N PHE A 123 5.18 8.41 -12.86
CA PHE A 123 4.14 7.50 -12.39
C PHE A 123 3.23 8.15 -11.33
N MET A 124 3.81 8.88 -10.38
CA MET A 124 3.04 9.48 -9.29
C MET A 124 2.13 10.62 -9.79
N HIS A 125 2.64 11.50 -10.66
CA HIS A 125 1.95 12.78 -10.95
C HIS A 125 1.58 13.01 -12.42
N ASN A 126 2.27 12.38 -13.39
CA ASN A 126 2.14 12.75 -14.80
C ASN A 126 1.38 11.72 -15.66
N LEU A 127 1.34 10.46 -15.23
CA LEU A 127 0.62 9.41 -15.95
C LEU A 127 -0.89 9.50 -15.73
N SER A 128 -1.65 9.34 -16.81
CA SER A 128 -3.09 9.09 -16.72
C SER A 128 -3.40 7.74 -16.09
N SER A 129 -4.62 7.57 -15.57
CA SER A 129 -5.08 6.32 -14.95
C SER A 129 -4.84 5.09 -15.82
N ASN A 130 -5.10 5.18 -17.13
CA ASN A 130 -4.86 4.09 -18.08
C ASN A 130 -3.37 3.74 -18.22
N GLN A 131 -2.50 4.74 -18.21
CA GLN A 131 -1.05 4.53 -18.25
C GLN A 131 -0.54 3.92 -16.93
N LYS A 132 -1.04 4.39 -15.79
CA LYS A 132 -0.72 3.79 -14.48
C LYS A 132 -1.17 2.33 -14.40
N GLN A 133 -2.40 2.01 -14.82
CA GLN A 133 -2.88 0.62 -14.87
C GLN A 133 -2.02 -0.27 -15.76
N LYS A 134 -1.60 0.23 -16.93
CA LYS A 134 -0.71 -0.53 -17.82
C LYS A 134 0.65 -0.76 -17.16
N LYS A 135 1.24 0.29 -16.56
CA LYS A 135 2.52 0.21 -15.86
C LYS A 135 2.47 -0.79 -14.69
N LEU A 136 1.42 -0.75 -13.88
CA LEU A 136 1.22 -1.69 -12.77
C LEU A 136 1.13 -3.14 -13.26
N LYS A 137 0.38 -3.40 -14.35
CA LYS A 137 0.30 -4.74 -14.94
C LYS A 137 1.64 -5.23 -15.47
N GLU A 138 2.46 -4.34 -16.03
CA GLU A 138 3.79 -4.68 -16.52
C GLU A 138 4.76 -4.97 -15.37
N THR A 139 4.78 -4.10 -14.35
CA THR A 139 5.63 -4.23 -13.16
C THR A 139 5.37 -5.54 -12.41
N PHE A 140 4.11 -5.94 -12.24
CA PHE A 140 3.75 -7.10 -11.42
C PHE A 140 3.48 -8.38 -12.23
N LYS A 141 3.76 -8.38 -13.54
CA LYS A 141 3.41 -9.48 -14.46
C LYS A 141 3.97 -10.84 -14.02
N ASP A 142 5.18 -10.84 -13.45
CA ASP A 142 5.91 -12.07 -13.10
C ASP A 142 5.62 -12.54 -11.66
N ILE A 143 4.85 -11.76 -10.89
CA ILE A 143 4.50 -12.07 -9.50
C ILE A 143 3.14 -12.75 -9.47
N SER A 144 3.11 -14.02 -9.07
CA SER A 144 1.90 -14.83 -9.14
C SER A 144 0.89 -14.46 -8.05
N ASN A 145 -0.33 -14.09 -8.45
CA ASN A 145 -1.48 -13.80 -7.56
C ASN A 145 -1.33 -12.54 -6.69
N VAL A 146 -0.41 -11.63 -7.05
CA VAL A 146 -0.52 -10.27 -6.55
C VAL A 146 -1.69 -9.59 -7.25
N VAL A 147 -2.62 -9.03 -6.47
CA VAL A 147 -3.73 -8.24 -7.03
C VAL A 147 -3.40 -6.78 -6.83
N VAL A 148 -3.14 -6.10 -7.95
CA VAL A 148 -2.84 -4.67 -7.96
C VAL A 148 -3.95 -3.95 -8.70
N THR A 149 -4.59 -3.02 -7.99
CA THR A 149 -5.74 -2.30 -8.50
C THR A 149 -5.52 -0.81 -8.32
N LEU A 150 -5.83 -0.06 -9.37
CA LEU A 150 -6.00 1.38 -9.27
C LEU A 150 -7.42 1.62 -8.78
N VAL A 151 -7.57 2.12 -7.57
CA VAL A 151 -8.89 2.42 -6.99
C VAL A 151 -9.03 3.93 -6.89
N SER A 152 -10.12 4.45 -7.44
CA SER A 152 -10.70 5.72 -7.05
C SER A 152 -11.80 5.39 -6.05
N LYS A 153 -11.95 6.14 -4.94
CA LYS A 153 -12.96 5.80 -3.90
C LYS A 153 -14.32 5.58 -4.57
N PRO A 154 -14.87 4.35 -4.59
CA PRO A 154 -16.21 4.13 -5.09
C PRO A 154 -17.18 4.58 -4.00
N PHE A 155 -18.20 5.35 -4.38
CA PHE A 155 -19.38 5.55 -3.54
C PHE A 155 -20.31 4.35 -3.66
#